data_AF-A0A5E4AFH6-F1
#
_entry.id   AF-A0A5E4AFH6-F1
#
_cell.length_a   1.000
_cell.length_b   1.000
_cell.length_c   1.000
_cell.angle_alpha   90.00
_cell.angle_beta   90.00
_cell.angle_gamma   90.00
#
_symmetry.space_group_name_H-M   'P 1'
#
loop_
_entity.id
_entity.type
_entity.pdbx_description
1 polymer ?
#
loop_
_entity_poly.entity_id
_entity_poly.type
_entity_poly.pdbx_seq_one_letter_code
_entity_poly.pdbx_strand_id
1 'polypeptide(L)' 'MNLNISFPATGCQKLIEVDDEYKFHTFYEKHMATEVAVDALGEEKKGHVV' A
#
# COMPACT_ATOMS: atom_id res chain seq x y z
N MET A 1 5.57 -7.90 7.43
CA MET A 1 4.50 -8.37 6.52
C MET A 1 4.78 -7.89 5.10
N ASN A 2 4.31 -8.62 4.07
CA ASN A 2 4.61 -8.31 2.67
C ASN A 2 3.39 -7.70 1.99
N LEU A 3 3.59 -6.57 1.29
CA LEU A 3 2.56 -5.88 0.52
C LEU A 3 2.93 -5.89 -0.96
N ASN A 4 2.01 -6.36 -1.81
CA ASN A 4 2.18 -6.27 -3.26
C ASN A 4 1.52 -5.00 -3.79
N ILE A 5 2.29 -4.14 -4.44
CA ILE A 5 1.78 -2.91 -5.08
C ILE A 5 1.98 -3.05 -6.58
N SER A 6 0.87 -3.01 -7.32
CA SER A 6 0.85 -3.09 -8.79
C SER A 6 0.51 -1.73 -9.40
N PHE A 7 1.18 -1.39 -10.50
CA PHE A 7 0.87 -0.23 -11.32
C PHE A 7 0.38 -0.70 -12.70
N PRO A 8 -0.95 -0.85 -12.89
CA PRO A 8 -1.51 -1.52 -14.06
C PRO A 8 -1.21 -0.79 -15.38
N ALA A 9 -1.05 0.53 -15.34
CA ALA A 9 -0.77 1.33 -16.54
C ALA A 9 0.57 0.97 -17.23
N THR A 10 1.57 0.52 -16.45
CA THR A 10 2.87 0.05 -17.00
C THR A 10 3.02 -1.46 -16.93
N GLY A 11 2.06 -2.17 -16.31
CA GLY A 11 2.15 -3.61 -16.05
C GLY A 11 3.25 -3.99 -15.04
N CYS A 12 3.79 -3.03 -14.29
CA CYS A 12 4.84 -3.29 -13.31
C CYS A 12 4.24 -3.57 -11.93
N GLN A 13 4.91 -4.40 -11.13
CA GLN A 13 4.58 -4.62 -9.73
C GLN A 13 5.84 -4.63 -8.87
N LYS A 14 5.68 -4.27 -7.60
CA LYS A 14 6.76 -4.27 -6.61
C LYS A 14 6.23 -4.88 -5.31
N LEU A 15 6.98 -5.84 -4.78
CA LEU A 15 6.76 -6.36 -3.44
C LEU A 15 7.53 -5.49 -2.44
N ILE A 16 6.85 -5.08 -1.37
CA ILE A 16 7.43 -4.27 -0.30
C ILE A 16 7.33 -5.06 0.99
N GLU A 17 8.47 -5.22 1.66
CA GLU A 17 8.53 -5.75 3.01
C GLU A 17 8.39 -4.58 3.99
N VAL A 18 7.35 -4.62 4.82
CA VAL A 18 7.10 -3.63 5.86
C VAL A 18 7.15 -4.34 7.20
N ASP A 19 8.14 -3.97 8.01
CA ASP A 19 8.39 -4.58 9.33
C ASP A 19 7.43 -4.03 10.41
N ASP A 20 7.07 -2.75 10.28
CA ASP A 20 6.21 -2.04 11.23
C ASP A 20 4.72 -2.34 11.00
N GLU A 21 4.10 -3.04 11.95
CA GLU A 21 2.68 -3.40 11.91
C GLU A 21 1.76 -2.17 11.97
N TYR A 22 2.17 -1.06 12.61
CA TYR A 22 1.34 0.14 12.68
C TYR A 22 1.05 0.73 11.31
N LYS A 23 1.97 0.55 10.35
CA LYS A 23 1.77 1.01 8.97
C LYS A 23 0.68 0.24 8.23
N PHE A 24 0.36 -0.98 8.68
CA PHE A 24 -0.73 -1.79 8.13
C PHE A 24 -2.11 -1.43 8.69
N HIS A 25 -2.18 -0.68 9.80
CA HIS A 25 -3.44 -0.33 10.45
C HIS A 25 -4.40 0.39 9.50
N THR A 26 -3.87 1.18 8.57
CA THR A 26 -4.64 1.89 7.53
C THR A 26 -5.44 0.95 6.61
N PHE A 27 -5.05 -0.33 6.51
CA PHE A 27 -5.76 -1.34 5.73
C PHE A 27 -6.78 -2.15 6.54
N TYR A 28 -6.79 -2.04 7.87
CA TYR A 28 -7.73 -2.80 8.69
C TYR A 28 -9.17 -2.32 8.49
N GLU A 29 -10.09 -3.29 8.55
CA GLU A 29 -11.54 -3.09 8.37
C GLU A 29 -11.95 -2.47 7.02
N LYS A 30 -11.04 -2.46 6.03
CA LYS A 30 -11.33 -2.06 4.66
C LYS A 30 -11.74 -3.28 3.83
N HIS A 31 -12.76 -3.11 3.00
CA HIS A 31 -13.13 -4.11 2.00
C HIS A 31 -12.13 -4.10 0.84
N MET A 32 -12.03 -5.22 0.12
CA MET A 32 -11.30 -5.27 -1.15
C MET A 32 -11.85 -4.22 -2.12
N ALA A 33 -10.97 -3.62 -2.94
CA ALA A 33 -11.28 -2.54 -3.88
C ALA A 33 -11.70 -1.20 -3.23
N THR A 34 -11.53 -1.04 -1.92
CA THR A 34 -11.65 0.27 -1.27
C THR A 34 -10.39 1.09 -1.55
N GLU A 35 -10.55 2.33 -1.99
CA GLU A 35 -9.45 3.29 -2.14
C GLU A 35 -8.92 3.73 -0.77
N VAL A 36 -7.62 3.55 -0.54
CA VAL A 36 -6.93 3.82 0.72
C VAL A 36 -5.66 4.62 0.46
N ALA A 37 -5.51 5.75 1.15
CA ALA A 37 -4.28 6.55 1.10
C ALA A 37 -3.12 5.81 1.80
N VAL A 38 -1.95 5.76 1.16
CA VAL A 38 -0.78 5.00 1.63
C VAL A 38 0.39 5.86 2.09
N ASP A 39 0.11 7.11 2.50
CA ASP A 39 1.12 8.04 3.01
C ASP A 39 1.90 7.47 4.20
N ALA A 40 1.28 6.61 5.00
CA ALA A 40 1.87 5.98 6.17
C ALA A 40 2.97 4.94 5.82
N LEU A 41 3.02 4.42 4.59
CA LEU A 41 4.00 3.40 4.21
C LEU A 41 5.41 3.98 4.00
N GLY A 42 5.51 5.27 3.65
CA GLY A 42 6.77 6.00 3.48
C GLY A 42 6.64 7.18 2.52
N GLU A 43 7.63 8.07 2.48
CA GLU A 43 7.59 9.27 1.61
C GLU A 43 7.50 8.93 0.12
N GLU A 44 8.06 7.79 -0.30
CA GLU A 44 7.97 7.29 -1.68
C GLU A 44 6.55 6.91 -2.11
N LYS A 45 5.63 6.73 -1.15
CA LYS A 45 4.22 6.39 -1.36
C LYS A 45 3.28 7.53 -0.99
N LYS A 46 3.82 8.71 -0.66
CA LYS A 46 3.02 9.88 -0.32
C LYS A 46 2.23 10.36 -1.53
N GLY A 47 0.94 10.64 -1.34
CA GLY A 47 0.00 11.05 -2.39
C GLY A 47 -0.51 9.90 -3.27
N HIS A 48 -0.13 8.65 -2.98
CA HIS A 48 -0.66 7.49 -3.68
C HIS A 48 -1.88 6.92 -2.95
N VAL A 49 -2.83 6.40 -3.74
CA VAL A 49 -4.02 5.70 -3.29
C VAL A 49 -4.01 4.31 -3.93
N VAL A 50 -4.35 3.28 -3.15
CA VAL A 50 -4.41 1.88 -3.57
C VAL A 50 -5.75 1.25 -3.21
#